data_AF-A0A936B5F0-F1
#
_entry.id   AF-A0A936B5F0-F1
#
_cell.length_a   1.000
_cell.length_b   1.000
_cell.length_c   1.000
_cell.angle_alpha   90.00
_cell.angle_beta   90.00
_cell.angle_gamma   90.00
#
_symmetry.space_group_name_H-M   'P 1'
#
loop_
_entity.id
_entity.type
_entity.pdbx_description
1 polymer ?
#
loop_
_entity_poly.entity_id
_entity_poly.type
_entity_poly.pdbx_seq_one_letter_code
_entity_poly.pdbx_strand_id
1 'polypeptide(L)'
;MAHLAQTLLGSFHLSLDGHPAAGLRASKVRALLLYLTLEPATAHPRATLANLLWPQSNDKKARQNLRQTVHRLRLALGDDHLLIGEESLQLNTASDSWVDVGQFHALLTAVRGHCPTAPLCPTCLAQLSQAADLYQGELVPSFALDDCAELESWLRQWRERLHQHALALLYTLAAHYLGQQEWELAREYAQRQLAMEPWREEAHRQLMQMWAGMGQQRAALEQYGRCQTILEEELGLPPSAETEQLRREIAAANQPAPTPSQSPPPSPCLAARPT
;
A
#
# COMPACT_ATOMS: atom_id res chain seq x y z
N MET A 1 4.48 -23.76 -23.58
CA MET A 1 3.72 -22.57 -23.18
C MET A 1 4.74 -21.59 -22.65
N ALA A 2 4.70 -20.35 -23.12
CA ALA A 2 5.61 -19.33 -22.63
C ALA A 2 5.11 -18.82 -21.27
N HIS A 3 6.02 -18.51 -20.35
CA HIS A 3 5.67 -17.98 -19.03
C HIS A 3 5.65 -16.44 -19.08
N LEU A 4 4.47 -15.84 -18.91
CA LEU A 4 4.30 -14.39 -18.86
C LEU A 4 4.37 -13.89 -17.42
N ALA A 5 5.40 -13.13 -17.07
CA ALA A 5 5.50 -12.47 -15.76
C ALA A 5 5.37 -10.95 -15.89
N GLN A 6 4.49 -10.36 -15.07
CA GLN A 6 4.18 -8.94 -15.03
C GLN A 6 4.40 -8.37 -13.63
N THR A 7 5.30 -7.40 -13.51
CA THR A 7 5.51 -6.61 -12.29
C THR A 7 4.99 -5.20 -12.55
N LEU A 8 3.90 -4.87 -11.90
CA LEU A 8 3.11 -3.67 -12.08
C LEU A 8 3.05 -2.81 -10.81
N LEU A 9 3.39 -3.34 -9.62
CA LEU A 9 3.42 -2.60 -8.35
C LEU A 9 4.80 -1.99 -8.13
N GLY A 10 4.92 -0.68 -8.30
CA GLY A 10 6.19 0.07 -8.18
C GLY A 10 7.06 0.08 -9.45
N SER A 11 6.66 -0.62 -10.51
CA SER A 11 7.34 -0.59 -11.81
C SER A 11 6.40 -1.03 -12.95
N PHE A 12 6.85 -0.97 -14.20
CA PHE A 12 6.14 -1.56 -15.33
C PHE A 12 7.07 -2.49 -16.12
N HIS A 13 7.28 -3.69 -15.57
CA HIS A 13 8.10 -4.73 -16.18
C HIS A 13 7.24 -5.88 -16.70
N LEU A 14 7.54 -6.28 -17.94
CA LEU A 14 6.90 -7.38 -18.64
C LEU A 14 7.99 -8.31 -19.14
N SER A 15 7.89 -9.59 -18.80
CA SER A 15 8.82 -10.62 -19.27
C SER A 15 8.10 -11.84 -19.80
N LEU A 16 8.68 -12.46 -20.81
CA LEU A 16 8.23 -13.71 -21.39
C LEU A 16 9.40 -14.70 -21.31
N ASP A 17 9.20 -15.85 -20.67
CA ASP A 17 10.24 -16.84 -20.39
C ASP A 17 11.49 -16.23 -19.74
N GLY A 18 11.27 -15.28 -18.82
CA GLY A 18 12.33 -14.54 -18.10
C GLY A 18 13.04 -13.45 -18.91
N HIS A 19 12.69 -13.25 -20.19
CA HIS A 19 13.30 -12.23 -21.04
C HIS A 19 12.39 -11.00 -21.16
N PRO A 20 12.92 -9.76 -21.20
CA PRO A 20 12.11 -8.58 -21.41
C PRO A 20 11.28 -8.68 -22.69
N ALA A 21 9.97 -8.46 -22.60
CA ALA A 21 9.06 -8.57 -23.72
C ALA A 21 9.20 -7.35 -24.67
N ALA A 22 10.26 -7.34 -25.49
CA ALA A 22 10.64 -6.20 -26.33
C ALA A 22 9.55 -5.78 -27.33
N GLY A 23 8.69 -6.71 -27.77
CA GLY A 23 7.54 -6.43 -28.63
C GLY A 23 6.43 -5.60 -27.97
N LEU A 24 6.47 -5.43 -26.64
CA LEU A 24 5.47 -4.73 -25.85
C LEU A 24 5.89 -3.30 -25.50
N ARG A 25 6.74 -2.62 -26.30
CA ARG A 25 7.18 -1.24 -25.99
C ARG A 25 6.15 -0.16 -26.34
N ALA A 26 5.25 -0.42 -27.29
CA ALA A 26 4.27 0.57 -27.72
C ALA A 26 3.23 0.85 -26.62
N SER A 27 2.98 2.12 -26.33
CA SER A 27 2.12 2.56 -25.22
C SER A 27 0.70 1.97 -25.29
N LYS A 28 0.06 1.95 -26.48
CA LYS A 28 -1.27 1.34 -26.67
C LYS A 28 -1.29 -0.18 -26.52
N VAL A 29 -0.18 -0.86 -26.84
CA VAL A 29 -0.03 -2.31 -26.63
C VAL A 29 0.04 -2.60 -25.14
N ARG A 30 0.87 -1.85 -24.41
CA ARG A 30 0.96 -1.91 -22.94
C ARG A 30 -0.37 -1.58 -22.27
N ALA A 31 -1.04 -0.53 -22.72
CA ALA A 31 -2.33 -0.10 -22.19
C ALA A 31 -3.38 -1.21 -22.32
N LEU A 32 -3.47 -1.83 -23.50
CA LEU A 32 -4.39 -2.94 -23.73
C LEU A 32 -4.07 -4.13 -22.83
N LEU A 33 -2.80 -4.53 -22.75
CA LEU A 33 -2.40 -5.64 -21.88
C LEU A 33 -2.67 -5.35 -20.41
N LEU A 34 -2.34 -4.14 -19.94
CA LEU A 34 -2.59 -3.69 -18.57
C LEU A 34 -4.10 -3.74 -18.25
N TYR A 35 -4.94 -3.24 -19.16
CA TYR A 35 -6.39 -3.28 -18.99
C TYR A 35 -6.92 -4.71 -18.83
N LEU A 36 -6.52 -5.61 -19.73
CA LEU A 36 -6.93 -7.03 -19.65
C LEU A 36 -6.36 -7.75 -18.44
N THR A 37 -5.19 -7.32 -17.96
CA THR A 37 -4.52 -7.91 -16.79
C THR A 37 -5.20 -7.53 -15.48
N LEU A 38 -5.75 -6.31 -15.39
CA LEU A 38 -6.47 -5.84 -14.22
C LEU A 38 -7.94 -6.27 -14.21
N GLU A 39 -8.50 -6.62 -15.37
CA GLU A 39 -9.86 -7.17 -15.53
C GLU A 39 -9.86 -8.63 -16.06
N PRO A 40 -9.12 -9.57 -15.46
CA PRO A 40 -8.84 -10.88 -16.08
C PRO A 40 -10.07 -11.80 -16.16
N ALA A 41 -11.09 -11.58 -15.31
CA ALA A 41 -12.29 -12.40 -15.25
C ALA A 41 -13.37 -12.05 -16.30
N THR A 42 -13.17 -10.98 -17.07
CA THR A 42 -14.21 -10.42 -17.93
C THR A 42 -13.81 -10.48 -19.41
N ALA A 43 -14.72 -10.97 -20.26
CA ALA A 43 -14.57 -10.82 -21.70
C ALA A 43 -15.01 -9.42 -22.14
N HIS A 44 -14.09 -8.66 -22.74
CA HIS A 44 -14.36 -7.26 -23.10
C HIS A 44 -14.74 -7.11 -24.57
N PRO A 45 -15.84 -6.39 -24.89
CA PRO A 45 -16.19 -6.10 -26.27
C PRO A 45 -15.09 -5.32 -26.99
N ARG A 46 -14.77 -5.74 -28.21
CA ARG A 46 -13.75 -5.09 -29.05
C ARG A 46 -14.12 -3.64 -29.36
N ALA A 47 -15.40 -3.33 -29.50
CA ALA A 47 -15.85 -1.95 -29.71
C ALA A 47 -15.51 -1.05 -28.52
N THR A 48 -15.78 -1.53 -27.29
CA THR A 48 -15.45 -0.82 -26.05
C THR A 48 -13.95 -0.58 -25.92
N LEU A 49 -13.13 -1.61 -26.11
CA LEU A 49 -11.66 -1.49 -26.05
C LEU A 49 -11.11 -0.54 -27.12
N ALA A 50 -11.70 -0.54 -28.32
CA ALA A 50 -11.29 0.36 -29.39
C ALA A 50 -11.57 1.82 -29.05
N ASN A 51 -12.75 2.12 -28.50
CA ASN A 51 -13.13 3.48 -28.12
C ASN A 51 -12.32 3.97 -26.91
N LEU A 52 -12.08 3.09 -25.94
CA LEU A 52 -11.28 3.39 -24.75
C LEU A 52 -9.83 3.78 -25.12
N LEU A 53 -9.22 3.05 -26.06
CA LEU A 53 -7.81 3.25 -26.46
C LEU A 53 -7.60 4.28 -27.57
N TRP A 54 -8.62 4.58 -28.37
CA TRP A 54 -8.54 5.58 -29.46
C TRP A 54 -9.80 6.47 -29.50
N PRO A 55 -10.09 7.25 -28.44
CA PRO A 55 -11.34 8.01 -28.32
C PRO A 55 -11.49 9.10 -29.40
N GLN A 56 -10.38 9.59 -29.96
CA GLN A 56 -10.37 10.62 -31.00
C GLN A 56 -10.45 10.05 -32.43
N SER A 57 -10.50 8.72 -32.58
CA SER A 57 -10.63 8.07 -33.89
C SER A 57 -12.08 7.71 -34.16
N ASN A 58 -12.51 7.79 -35.42
CA ASN A 58 -13.78 7.19 -35.82
C ASN A 58 -13.77 5.66 -35.62
N ASP A 59 -14.95 5.06 -35.47
CA ASP A 59 -15.13 3.64 -35.18
C ASP A 59 -14.33 2.70 -36.10
N LYS A 60 -14.31 2.98 -37.41
CA LYS A 60 -13.60 2.15 -38.38
C LYS A 60 -12.10 2.15 -38.11
N LYS A 61 -11.52 3.33 -37.87
CA LYS A 61 -10.09 3.51 -37.58
C LYS A 61 -9.74 2.95 -36.19
N ALA A 62 -10.57 3.18 -35.18
CA ALA A 62 -10.37 2.64 -33.83
C ALA A 62 -10.35 1.10 -33.85
N ARG A 63 -11.32 0.45 -34.51
CA ARG A 63 -11.35 -1.01 -34.67
C ARG A 63 -10.15 -1.55 -35.46
N GLN A 64 -9.69 -0.83 -36.48
CA GLN A 64 -8.48 -1.19 -37.22
C GLN A 64 -7.23 -1.14 -36.34
N ASN A 65 -7.06 -0.06 -35.57
CA ASN A 65 -5.94 0.09 -34.63
C ASN A 65 -5.98 -1.01 -33.56
N LEU A 66 -7.17 -1.35 -33.04
CA LEU A 66 -7.32 -2.45 -32.09
C LEU A 66 -6.88 -3.77 -32.71
N ARG A 67 -7.29 -4.09 -33.94
CA ARG A 67 -6.85 -5.33 -34.63
C ARG A 67 -5.33 -5.41 -34.75
N GLN A 68 -4.67 -4.32 -35.13
CA GLN A 68 -3.21 -4.27 -35.23
C GLN A 68 -2.53 -4.42 -33.86
N THR A 69 -3.10 -3.81 -32.82
CA THR A 69 -2.59 -3.88 -31.44
C THR A 69 -2.72 -5.29 -30.89
N VAL A 70 -3.87 -5.94 -31.09
CA VAL A 70 -4.10 -7.35 -30.72
C VAL A 70 -3.13 -8.27 -31.47
N HIS A 71 -2.93 -8.04 -32.77
CA HIS A 71 -1.96 -8.82 -33.54
C HIS A 71 -0.53 -8.68 -32.99
N ARG A 72 -0.10 -7.46 -32.62
CA ARG A 72 1.20 -7.23 -31.96
C ARG A 72 1.30 -7.92 -30.60
N LEU A 73 0.23 -7.91 -29.79
CA LEU A 73 0.21 -8.66 -28.54
C LEU A 73 0.38 -10.16 -28.78
N ARG A 74 -0.33 -10.74 -29.74
CA ARG A 74 -0.19 -12.17 -30.09
C ARG A 74 1.23 -12.51 -30.54
N LEU A 75 1.84 -11.68 -31.39
CA LEU A 75 3.22 -11.90 -31.82
C LEU A 75 4.21 -11.82 -30.65
N ALA A 76 3.95 -10.96 -29.66
CA ALA A 76 4.85 -10.74 -28.54
C ALA A 76 4.66 -11.75 -27.40
N LEU A 77 3.45 -12.26 -27.18
CA LEU A 77 3.11 -13.16 -26.08
C LEU A 77 2.99 -14.63 -26.54
N GLY A 78 2.65 -14.86 -27.80
CA GLY A 78 2.13 -16.14 -28.27
C GLY A 78 0.60 -16.20 -28.22
N ASP A 79 0.04 -17.31 -28.70
CA ASP A 79 -1.41 -17.48 -28.85
C ASP A 79 -2.13 -17.90 -27.56
N ASP A 80 -1.39 -18.38 -26.56
CA ASP A 80 -1.98 -18.99 -25.35
C ASP A 80 -2.47 -17.97 -24.32
N HIS A 81 -1.93 -16.74 -24.30
CA HIS A 81 -2.23 -15.77 -23.25
C HIS A 81 -3.49 -14.94 -23.48
N LEU A 82 -4.08 -14.98 -24.68
CA LEU A 82 -5.26 -14.18 -25.01
C LEU A 82 -6.39 -15.08 -25.52
N LEU A 83 -7.56 -14.93 -24.93
CA LEU A 83 -8.80 -15.49 -25.47
C LEU A 83 -9.38 -14.47 -26.44
N ILE A 84 -9.33 -14.79 -27.73
CA ILE A 84 -9.75 -13.89 -28.81
C ILE A 84 -11.05 -14.44 -29.41
N GLY A 85 -12.17 -13.83 -28.99
CA GLY A 85 -13.47 -14.05 -29.61
C GLY A 85 -13.65 -13.20 -30.86
N GLU A 86 -14.76 -13.44 -31.57
CA GLU A 86 -15.15 -12.65 -32.74
C GLU A 86 -15.36 -11.17 -32.37
N GLU A 87 -16.10 -10.93 -31.28
CA GLU A 87 -16.43 -9.59 -30.79
C GLU A 87 -15.85 -9.27 -29.42
N SER A 88 -15.08 -10.19 -28.82
CA SER A 88 -14.52 -10.03 -27.48
C SER A 88 -13.02 -10.29 -27.41
N LEU A 89 -12.40 -9.79 -26.33
CA LEU A 89 -11.01 -10.03 -25.98
C LEU A 89 -10.89 -10.17 -24.47
N GLN A 90 -10.12 -11.16 -24.02
CA GLN A 90 -9.86 -11.42 -22.61
C GLN A 90 -8.44 -11.96 -22.42
N LEU A 91 -7.86 -11.74 -21.24
CA LEU A 91 -6.64 -12.45 -20.83
C LEU A 91 -6.99 -13.92 -20.51
N ASN A 92 -6.20 -14.86 -21.00
CA ASN A 92 -6.38 -16.27 -20.64
C ASN A 92 -5.82 -16.54 -19.24
N THR A 93 -6.69 -16.58 -18.23
CA THR A 93 -6.29 -16.89 -16.83
C THR A 93 -5.83 -18.32 -16.62
N ALA A 94 -6.12 -19.23 -17.56
CA ALA A 94 -5.60 -20.59 -17.55
C ALA A 94 -4.22 -20.71 -18.19
N SER A 95 -3.69 -19.63 -18.79
CA SER A 95 -2.33 -19.61 -19.32
C SER A 95 -1.28 -19.52 -18.22
N ASP A 96 -0.06 -19.95 -18.52
CA ASP A 96 1.08 -19.85 -17.61
C ASP A 96 1.50 -18.38 -17.44
N SER A 97 0.88 -17.70 -16.47
CA SER A 97 1.10 -16.29 -16.23
C SER A 97 1.17 -15.96 -14.74
N TRP A 98 2.04 -15.02 -14.41
CA TRP A 98 2.20 -14.47 -13.08
C TRP A 98 2.05 -12.94 -13.14
N VAL A 99 1.21 -12.40 -12.26
CA VAL A 99 0.93 -10.97 -12.17
C VAL A 99 0.92 -10.59 -10.70
N ASP A 100 1.81 -9.69 -10.30
CA ASP A 100 1.95 -9.25 -8.91
C ASP A 100 0.65 -8.66 -8.33
N VAL A 101 -0.10 -7.85 -9.09
CA VAL A 101 -1.40 -7.30 -8.67
C VAL A 101 -2.42 -8.41 -8.41
N GLY A 102 -2.45 -9.42 -9.29
CA GLY A 102 -3.33 -10.58 -9.13
C GLY A 102 -2.98 -11.37 -7.87
N GLN A 103 -1.68 -11.63 -7.66
CA GLN A 103 -1.17 -12.32 -6.48
C GLN A 103 -1.45 -11.53 -5.19
N PHE A 104 -1.25 -10.21 -5.21
CA PHE A 104 -1.54 -9.31 -4.10
C PHE A 104 -3.01 -9.42 -3.67
N HIS A 105 -3.94 -9.30 -4.62
CA HIS A 105 -5.37 -9.45 -4.34
C HIS A 105 -5.77 -10.86 -3.87
N ALA A 106 -5.15 -11.91 -4.42
CA ALA A 106 -5.41 -13.28 -4.00
C ALA A 106 -5.00 -13.50 -2.53
N LEU A 107 -3.84 -13.00 -2.12
CA LEU A 107 -3.36 -13.08 -0.74
C LEU A 107 -4.29 -12.32 0.23
N LEU A 108 -4.69 -11.10 -0.11
CA LEU A 108 -5.64 -10.33 0.72
C LEU A 108 -6.99 -11.04 0.86
N THR A 109 -7.51 -11.60 -0.23
CA THR A 109 -8.77 -12.36 -0.23
C THR A 109 -8.65 -13.62 0.63
N ALA A 110 -7.55 -14.35 0.51
CA ALA A 110 -7.30 -15.55 1.31
C ALA A 110 -7.25 -15.24 2.81
N VAL A 111 -6.55 -14.16 3.19
CA VAL A 111 -6.50 -13.71 4.60
C VAL A 111 -7.90 -13.32 5.09
N ARG A 112 -8.66 -12.51 4.35
CA ARG A 112 -10.02 -12.11 4.74
C ARG A 112 -10.98 -13.30 4.88
N GLY A 113 -10.83 -14.32 4.05
CA GLY A 113 -11.64 -15.55 4.10
C GLY A 113 -11.28 -16.48 5.26
N HIS A 114 -10.06 -16.38 5.82
CA HIS A 114 -9.58 -17.25 6.89
C HIS A 114 -9.56 -16.56 8.26
N CYS A 115 -9.02 -15.34 8.35
CA CYS A 115 -8.97 -14.50 9.55
C CYS A 115 -9.46 -13.09 9.22
N PRO A 116 -10.79 -12.83 9.27
CA PRO A 116 -11.36 -11.52 8.91
C PRO A 116 -11.01 -10.42 9.92
N THR A 117 -10.67 -10.78 11.15
CA THR A 117 -10.32 -9.86 12.23
C THR A 117 -9.07 -10.34 12.97
N ALA A 118 -8.35 -9.42 13.62
CA ALA A 118 -7.24 -9.75 14.51
C ALA A 118 -7.72 -10.56 15.74
N PRO A 119 -6.86 -11.39 16.36
CA PRO A 119 -5.46 -11.65 15.98
C PRO A 119 -5.33 -12.58 14.77
N LEU A 120 -4.33 -12.31 13.92
CA LEU A 120 -4.03 -13.15 12.75
C LEU A 120 -3.32 -14.44 13.18
N CYS A 121 -3.67 -15.56 12.56
CA CYS A 121 -2.88 -16.79 12.70
C CYS A 121 -1.54 -16.70 11.93
N PRO A 122 -0.55 -17.56 12.22
CA PRO A 122 0.76 -17.52 11.56
C PRO A 122 0.69 -17.61 10.03
N THR A 123 -0.24 -18.41 9.48
CA THR A 123 -0.42 -18.54 8.03
C THR A 123 -0.91 -17.24 7.40
N CYS A 124 -1.91 -16.59 7.99
CA CYS A 124 -2.41 -15.31 7.49
C CYS A 124 -1.39 -14.20 7.63
N LEU A 125 -0.59 -14.20 8.71
CA LEU A 125 0.50 -13.25 8.89
C LEU A 125 1.56 -13.39 7.79
N ALA A 126 1.97 -14.61 7.46
CA ALA A 126 2.92 -14.87 6.38
C ALA A 126 2.37 -14.43 5.02
N GLN A 127 1.08 -14.72 4.75
CA GLN A 127 0.41 -14.26 3.52
C GLN A 127 0.34 -12.74 3.41
N LEU A 128 0.03 -12.07 4.52
CA LEU A 128 -0.06 -10.61 4.57
C LEU A 128 1.31 -9.95 4.40
N SER A 129 2.35 -10.55 4.99
CA SER A 129 3.75 -10.11 4.80
C SER A 129 4.19 -10.28 3.34
N GLN A 130 3.87 -11.42 2.72
CA GLN A 130 4.13 -11.64 1.29
C GLN A 130 3.38 -10.61 0.41
N ALA A 131 2.15 -10.24 0.77
CA ALA A 131 1.42 -9.19 0.06
C ALA A 131 2.12 -7.83 0.21
N ALA A 132 2.67 -7.53 1.40
CA ALA A 132 3.48 -6.34 1.60
C ALA A 132 4.73 -6.34 0.71
N ASP A 133 5.39 -7.47 0.53
CA ASP A 133 6.58 -7.58 -0.34
C ASP A 133 6.27 -7.40 -1.83
N LEU A 134 5.05 -7.71 -2.27
CA LEU A 134 4.62 -7.44 -3.64
C LEU A 134 4.35 -5.95 -3.88
N TYR A 135 3.87 -5.23 -2.88
CA TYR A 135 3.57 -3.80 -3.00
C TYR A 135 4.84 -2.95 -2.79
N GLN A 136 5.57 -2.72 -3.88
CA GLN A 136 6.80 -1.91 -3.89
C GLN A 136 6.57 -0.44 -4.30
N GLY A 137 5.33 -0.07 -4.64
CA GLY A 137 4.97 1.30 -4.99
C GLY A 137 3.67 1.37 -5.78
N GLU A 138 3.38 2.56 -6.32
CA GLU A 138 2.18 2.81 -7.14
C GLU A 138 2.09 1.85 -8.34
N LEU A 139 0.86 1.53 -8.75
CA LEU A 139 0.59 0.75 -9.95
C LEU A 139 1.10 1.46 -11.21
N VAL A 140 2.02 0.80 -11.94
CA VAL A 140 2.71 1.25 -13.15
C VAL A 140 3.12 2.72 -13.08
N PRO A 141 4.09 3.07 -12.21
CA PRO A 141 4.48 4.46 -12.01
C PRO A 141 4.99 5.02 -13.34
N SER A 142 4.67 6.29 -13.60
CA SER A 142 5.04 7.00 -14.83
C SER A 142 4.41 6.47 -16.13
N PHE A 143 3.46 5.52 -16.06
CA PHE A 143 2.62 5.18 -17.21
C PHE A 143 1.42 6.12 -17.30
N ALA A 144 1.33 6.86 -18.41
CA ALA A 144 0.23 7.77 -18.71
C ALA A 144 -0.04 7.79 -20.23
N LEU A 145 -1.30 8.01 -20.58
CA LEU A 145 -1.82 8.17 -21.94
C LEU A 145 -2.66 9.44 -22.02
N ASP A 146 -2.02 10.55 -22.41
CA ASP A 146 -2.66 11.87 -22.49
C ASP A 146 -3.89 11.92 -23.42
N ASP A 147 -3.95 11.03 -24.41
CA ASP A 147 -5.05 10.95 -25.38
C ASP A 147 -6.19 10.01 -24.95
N CYS A 148 -6.16 9.45 -23.74
CA CYS A 148 -7.11 8.44 -23.24
C CYS A 148 -7.69 8.79 -21.85
N ALA A 149 -8.47 9.88 -21.76
CA ALA A 149 -9.03 10.35 -20.48
C ALA A 149 -9.81 9.29 -19.68
N GLU A 150 -10.63 8.46 -20.36
CA GLU A 150 -11.40 7.40 -19.69
C GLU A 150 -10.49 6.31 -19.09
N LEU A 151 -9.45 5.89 -19.83
CA LEU A 151 -8.49 4.90 -19.32
C LEU A 151 -7.67 5.47 -18.16
N GLU A 152 -7.26 6.73 -18.24
CA GLU A 152 -6.53 7.41 -17.16
C GLU A 152 -7.37 7.50 -15.89
N SER A 153 -8.66 7.83 -16.00
CA SER A 153 -9.59 7.83 -14.88
C SER A 153 -9.76 6.44 -14.26
N TRP A 154 -9.91 5.41 -15.10
CA TRP A 154 -9.96 4.01 -14.65
C TRP A 154 -8.67 3.59 -13.95
N LEU A 155 -7.50 3.93 -14.50
CA LEU A 155 -6.20 3.58 -13.91
C LEU A 155 -5.97 4.31 -12.58
N ARG A 156 -6.42 5.56 -12.45
CA ARG A 156 -6.38 6.32 -11.19
C ARG A 156 -7.21 5.64 -10.10
N GLN A 157 -8.40 5.15 -10.42
CA GLN A 157 -9.23 4.41 -9.46
C GLN A 157 -8.55 3.12 -9.00
N TRP A 158 -7.86 2.42 -9.91
CA TRP A 158 -7.07 1.24 -9.57
C TRP A 158 -5.89 1.56 -8.66
N ARG A 159 -5.13 2.63 -8.97
CA ARG A 159 -4.02 3.13 -8.13
C ARG A 159 -4.50 3.44 -6.72
N GLU A 160 -5.59 4.21 -6.59
CA GLU A 160 -6.19 4.56 -5.30
C GLU A 160 -6.61 3.33 -4.50
N ARG A 161 -7.33 2.39 -5.13
CA ARG A 161 -7.77 1.16 -4.47
C ARG A 161 -6.59 0.32 -3.96
N LEU A 162 -5.53 0.18 -4.75
CA LEU A 162 -4.34 -0.58 -4.36
C LEU A 162 -3.58 0.13 -3.23
N HIS A 163 -3.47 1.45 -3.30
CA HIS A 163 -2.88 2.29 -2.26
C HIS A 163 -3.60 2.11 -0.92
N GLN A 164 -4.93 2.21 -0.90
CA GLN A 164 -5.72 2.00 0.31
C GLN A 164 -5.56 0.58 0.89
N HIS A 165 -5.52 -0.44 0.04
CA HIS A 165 -5.28 -1.82 0.49
C HIS A 165 -3.88 -2.00 1.09
N ALA A 166 -2.86 -1.41 0.47
CA ALA A 166 -1.49 -1.43 0.98
C ALA A 166 -1.38 -0.70 2.33
N LEU A 167 -2.00 0.47 2.48
CA LEU A 167 -2.04 1.19 3.75
C LEU A 167 -2.73 0.40 4.86
N ALA A 168 -3.83 -0.30 4.55
CA ALA A 168 -4.56 -1.11 5.52
C ALA A 168 -3.76 -2.35 5.96
N LEU A 169 -3.10 -3.04 5.03
CA LEU A 169 -2.29 -4.22 5.37
C LEU A 169 -1.04 -3.82 6.18
N LEU A 170 -0.35 -2.73 5.80
CA LEU A 170 0.84 -2.26 6.50
C LEU A 170 0.50 -1.83 7.93
N TYR A 171 -0.63 -1.13 8.11
CA TYR A 171 -1.16 -0.81 9.43
C TYR A 171 -1.39 -2.07 10.28
N THR A 172 -2.01 -3.10 9.69
CA THR A 172 -2.28 -4.37 10.38
C THR A 172 -1.00 -5.09 10.79
N LEU A 173 0.00 -5.15 9.90
CA LEU A 173 1.30 -5.77 10.20
C LEU A 173 2.04 -5.00 11.30
N ALA A 174 2.11 -3.67 11.19
CA ALA A 174 2.75 -2.83 12.21
C ALA A 174 2.08 -3.01 13.59
N ALA A 175 0.73 -3.02 13.65
CA ALA A 175 -0.01 -3.24 14.90
C ALA A 175 0.24 -4.64 15.48
N HIS A 176 0.33 -5.67 14.62
CA HIS A 176 0.65 -7.02 15.07
C HIS A 176 2.03 -7.10 15.72
N TYR A 177 3.08 -6.64 15.02
CA TYR A 177 4.45 -6.71 15.53
C TYR A 177 4.68 -5.80 16.74
N LEU A 178 3.99 -4.66 16.81
CA LEU A 178 3.97 -3.81 18.00
C LEU A 178 3.43 -4.58 19.23
N GLY A 179 2.32 -5.31 19.06
CA GLY A 179 1.73 -6.13 20.13
C GLY A 179 2.63 -7.26 20.60
N GLN A 180 3.50 -7.77 19.73
CA GLN A 180 4.48 -8.82 20.04
C GLN A 180 5.83 -8.27 20.52
N GLN A 181 5.99 -6.95 20.60
CA GLN A 181 7.26 -6.29 20.95
C GLN A 181 8.40 -6.57 19.96
N GLU A 182 8.05 -6.92 18.71
CA GLU A 182 8.98 -7.07 17.60
C GLU A 182 9.21 -5.69 16.96
N TRP A 183 10.02 -4.88 17.63
CA TRP A 183 10.13 -3.44 17.35
C TRP A 183 10.64 -3.12 15.96
N GLU A 184 11.63 -3.86 15.45
CA GLU A 184 12.23 -3.64 14.14
C GLU A 184 11.19 -3.79 13.01
N LEU A 185 10.38 -4.85 13.07
CA LEU A 185 9.33 -5.10 12.08
C LEU A 185 8.20 -4.09 12.21
N ALA A 186 7.78 -3.76 13.43
CA ALA A 186 6.78 -2.71 13.66
C ALA A 186 7.24 -1.36 13.08
N ARG A 187 8.52 -1.02 13.27
CA ARG A 187 9.13 0.20 12.71
C ARG A 187 9.11 0.18 11.20
N GLU A 188 9.54 -0.92 10.58
CA GLU A 188 9.62 -1.05 9.13
C GLU A 188 8.26 -0.79 8.48
N TYR A 189 7.22 -1.47 8.94
CA TYR A 189 5.88 -1.31 8.37
C TYR A 189 5.27 0.07 8.67
N ALA A 190 5.55 0.67 9.83
CA ALA A 190 5.11 2.04 10.12
C ALA A 190 5.84 3.08 9.26
N GLN A 191 7.15 2.91 9.02
CA GLN A 191 7.91 3.78 8.13
C GLN A 191 7.45 3.68 6.68
N ARG A 192 7.10 2.48 6.21
CA ARG A 192 6.52 2.29 4.87
C ARG A 192 5.19 3.02 4.72
N GLN A 193 4.36 3.06 5.76
CA GLN A 193 3.14 3.88 5.73
C GLN A 193 3.46 5.37 5.64
N LEU A 194 4.42 5.88 6.41
CA LEU A 194 4.82 7.30 6.36
C LEU A 194 5.51 7.68 5.04
N ALA A 195 6.18 6.73 4.38
CA ALA A 195 6.73 6.97 3.04
C ALA A 195 5.63 7.13 1.98
N MET A 196 4.46 6.51 2.20
CA MET A 196 3.29 6.65 1.33
C MET A 196 2.46 7.89 1.69
N GLU A 197 2.21 8.12 2.98
CA GLU A 197 1.43 9.23 3.51
C GLU A 197 2.12 9.82 4.75
N PRO A 198 2.98 10.83 4.58
CA PRO A 198 3.71 11.45 5.68
C PRO A 198 2.82 12.02 6.78
N TRP A 199 1.61 12.47 6.44
CA TRP A 199 0.63 13.04 7.38
C TRP A 199 -0.21 11.98 8.11
N ARG A 200 0.05 10.68 7.92
CA ARG A 200 -0.79 9.62 8.50
C ARG A 200 -0.53 9.42 9.98
N GLU A 201 -1.40 9.99 10.81
CA GLU A 201 -1.27 9.97 12.27
C GLU A 201 -1.19 8.56 12.87
N GLU A 202 -1.91 7.57 12.32
CA GLU A 202 -1.86 6.17 12.76
C GLU A 202 -0.44 5.63 12.79
N ALA A 203 0.33 5.90 11.73
CA ALA A 203 1.70 5.42 11.59
C ALA A 203 2.66 6.16 12.53
N HIS A 204 2.42 7.46 12.75
CA HIS A 204 3.13 8.21 13.81
C HIS A 204 2.85 7.62 15.19
N ARG A 205 1.59 7.32 15.52
CA ARG A 205 1.22 6.69 16.81
C ARG A 205 1.86 5.32 16.99
N GLN A 206 1.93 4.49 15.94
CA GLN A 206 2.64 3.19 15.99
C GLN A 206 4.12 3.36 16.34
N LEU A 207 4.81 4.34 15.73
CA LEU A 207 6.20 4.64 16.06
C LEU A 207 6.36 5.22 17.47
N MET A 208 5.44 6.09 17.91
CA MET A 208 5.44 6.62 19.28
C MET A 208 5.28 5.49 20.31
N GLN A 209 4.34 4.57 20.10
CA GLN A 209 4.11 3.41 20.96
C GLN A 209 5.33 2.49 21.00
N MET A 210 5.97 2.26 19.85
CA MET A 210 7.20 1.46 19.75
C MET A 210 8.34 2.08 20.56
N TRP A 211 8.62 3.38 20.37
CA TRP A 211 9.67 4.08 21.13
C TRP A 211 9.38 4.08 22.64
N ALA A 212 8.13 4.30 23.03
CA ALA A 212 7.71 4.24 24.43
C ALA A 212 7.87 2.82 25.02
N GLY A 213 7.52 1.79 24.26
CA GLY A 213 7.68 0.38 24.64
C GLY A 213 9.15 -0.03 24.84
N MET A 214 10.07 0.56 24.09
CA MET A 214 11.52 0.40 24.28
C MET A 214 12.10 1.26 25.42
N GLY A 215 11.26 1.99 26.16
CA GLY A 215 11.72 2.90 27.22
C GLY A 215 12.43 4.15 26.70
N GLN A 216 12.21 4.53 25.44
CA GLN A 216 12.79 5.72 24.82
C GLN A 216 11.73 6.82 24.67
N GLN A 217 11.22 7.32 25.80
CA GLN A 217 10.12 8.31 25.82
C GLN A 217 10.48 9.59 25.07
N ARG A 218 11.75 10.01 25.14
CA ARG A 218 12.23 11.18 24.38
C ARG A 218 12.07 10.98 22.87
N ALA A 219 12.47 9.83 22.33
CA ALA A 219 12.32 9.53 20.90
C ALA A 219 10.84 9.48 20.48
N ALA A 220 9.97 8.98 21.36
CA ALA A 220 8.54 9.00 21.12
C ALA A 220 7.95 10.42 21.04
N LEU A 221 8.38 11.33 21.93
CA LEU A 221 7.95 12.73 21.91
C LEU A 221 8.54 13.51 20.72
N GLU A 222 9.76 13.18 20.28
CA GLU A 222 10.34 13.71 19.04
C GLU A 222 9.52 13.26 17.82
N GLN A 223 9.03 12.02 17.80
CA GLN A 223 8.16 11.53 16.74
C GLN A 223 6.80 12.23 16.71
N TYR A 224 6.23 12.57 17.88
CA TYR A 224 5.06 13.43 17.97
C TYR A 224 5.32 14.81 17.38
N GLY A 225 6.45 15.44 17.71
CA GLY A 225 6.82 16.74 17.16
C GLY A 225 6.89 16.73 15.63
N ARG A 226 7.46 15.67 15.04
CA ARG A 226 7.45 15.46 13.58
C ARG A 226 6.03 15.34 13.02
N CYS A 227 5.16 14.57 13.66
CA CYS A 227 3.76 14.44 13.27
C CYS A 227 3.07 15.80 13.23
N GLN A 228 3.24 16.61 14.28
CA GLN A 228 2.64 17.93 14.38
C GLN A 228 3.14 18.85 13.28
N THR A 229 4.46 18.89 13.03
CA THR A 229 5.03 19.71 11.96
C THR A 229 4.46 19.31 10.59
N ILE A 230 4.43 18.02 10.26
CA ILE A 230 3.96 17.56 8.95
C ILE A 230 2.45 17.84 8.77
N LEU A 231 1.63 17.64 9.79
CA LEU A 231 0.20 17.93 9.71
C LEU A 231 -0.09 19.42 9.51
N GLU A 232 0.66 20.28 10.20
CA GLU A 232 0.55 21.73 10.03
C GLU A 232 1.00 22.16 8.63
N GLU A 233 2.12 21.63 8.13
CA GLU A 233 2.67 21.99 6.82
C GLU A 233 1.83 21.47 5.64
N GLU A 234 1.37 20.23 5.69
CA GLU A 234 0.69 19.57 4.56
C GLU A 234 -0.83 19.77 4.60
N LEU A 235 -1.44 19.82 5.79
CA LEU A 235 -2.89 19.85 5.96
C LEU A 235 -3.39 21.13 6.66
N GLY A 236 -2.53 21.90 7.31
CA GLY A 236 -2.93 23.06 8.13
C GLY A 236 -3.81 22.65 9.32
N LEU A 237 -3.61 21.44 9.84
CA LEU A 237 -4.41 20.87 10.92
C LEU A 237 -3.54 20.49 12.13
N PRO A 238 -4.05 20.64 13.36
CA PRO A 238 -3.39 20.10 14.54
C PRO A 238 -3.55 18.57 14.62
N PRO A 239 -2.70 17.87 15.41
CA PRO A 239 -2.88 16.45 15.70
C PRO A 239 -4.25 16.13 16.30
N SER A 240 -4.74 14.92 15.99
CA SER A 240 -5.98 14.37 16.54
C SER A 240 -5.94 14.21 18.07
N ALA A 241 -7.13 14.08 18.68
CA ALA A 241 -7.29 13.89 20.12
C ALA A 241 -6.60 12.60 20.61
N GLU A 242 -6.64 11.55 19.79
CA GLU A 242 -5.99 10.26 20.03
C GLU A 242 -4.46 10.41 20.06
N THR A 243 -3.89 11.16 19.14
CA THR A 243 -2.44 11.42 19.09
C THR A 243 -1.99 12.28 20.27
N GLU A 244 -2.77 13.30 20.64
CA GLU A 244 -2.53 14.12 21.83
C GLU A 244 -2.67 13.36 23.14
N GLN A 245 -3.61 12.41 23.22
CA GLN A 245 -3.77 11.53 24.37
C GLN A 245 -2.52 10.65 24.55
N LEU A 246 -2.07 10.00 23.48
CA LEU A 246 -0.86 9.17 23.52
C LEU A 246 0.38 9.97 23.95
N ARG A 247 0.54 11.20 23.43
CA ARG A 247 1.63 12.10 23.85
C ARG A 247 1.60 12.37 25.36
N ARG A 248 0.42 12.66 25.91
CA ARG A 248 0.25 12.93 27.34
C ARG A 248 0.61 11.71 28.21
N GLU A 249 0.20 10.52 27.78
CA GLU A 249 0.53 9.26 28.47
C GLU A 249 2.04 9.01 28.49
N ILE A 250 2.72 9.18 27.36
CA ILE A 250 4.17 9.02 27.24
C ILE A 250 4.91 10.05 28.10
N ALA A 251 4.45 11.31 28.10
CA ALA A 251 5.05 12.37 28.89
C ALA A 251 4.90 12.14 30.40
N ALA A 252 3.75 11.62 30.85
CA ALA A 252 3.52 11.26 32.25
C ALA A 252 4.43 10.10 32.70
N ALA A 253 4.64 9.10 31.84
CA ALA A 253 5.52 7.98 32.13
C ALA A 253 7.02 8.36 32.21
N ASN A 254 7.40 9.49 31.61
CA ASN A 254 8.79 10.01 31.64
C ASN A 254 9.10 10.85 32.89
N GLN A 255 8.10 11.24 33.68
CA GLN A 255 8.34 11.97 34.92
C GLN A 255 8.71 10.97 36.01
N PRO A 256 9.86 11.13 36.70
CA PRO A 256 10.12 10.33 37.89
C PRO A 256 8.97 10.55 38.87
N ALA A 257 8.44 9.45 39.44
CA ALA A 257 7.38 9.52 40.43
C ALA A 257 7.71 10.60 41.46
N PRO A 258 6.75 11.44 41.87
CA PRO A 258 7.03 12.44 42.90
C PRO A 258 7.56 11.71 44.13
N THR A 259 8.84 11.93 44.45
CA THR A 259 9.44 11.43 45.68
C THR A 259 8.50 11.83 46.81
N PRO A 260 8.00 10.90 47.65
CA PRO A 260 7.12 11.28 48.74
C PRO A 260 7.83 12.35 49.55
N SER A 261 7.22 13.55 49.63
CA SER A 261 7.82 14.67 50.34
C SER A 261 8.12 14.19 51.76
N GLN A 262 9.41 14.10 52.12
CA GLN A 262 9.78 13.86 53.49
C GLN A 262 9.15 14.97 54.32
N SER A 263 8.22 14.59 55.19
CA SER A 263 7.61 15.49 56.15
C SER A 263 8.73 16.25 56.87
N PRO A 264 8.63 17.58 57.02
CA PRO A 264 9.65 18.33 57.73
C PRO A 264 9.82 17.75 59.14
N PRO A 265 11.06 17.63 59.65
CA PRO A 265 11.29 17.11 60.99
C PRO A 265 10.51 17.95 62.00
N PRO A 266 9.92 17.33 63.05
CA PRO A 266 9.14 18.07 64.04
C PRO A 266 10.01 19.14 64.69
N SER A 267 9.48 20.37 64.75
CA SER A 267 10.12 21.51 65.39
C SER A 267 10.56 21.14 66.81
N PRO A 268 11.78 21.51 67.25
CA PRO A 268 12.21 21.23 68.60
C PRO A 268 11.32 21.97 69.60
N CYS A 269 10.66 21.21 70.49
CA CYS A 269 9.98 21.75 71.66
C CYS A 269 10.97 22.59 72.47
N LEU A 270 10.75 23.91 72.53
CA LEU A 270 11.42 24.76 73.50
C LEU A 270 11.02 24.30 74.90
N ALA A 271 11.96 23.66 75.59
CA ALA A 271 11.86 23.39 77.01
C ALA A 271 11.81 24.73 77.75
N ALA A 272 10.74 24.92 78.54
CA ALA A 272 10.61 26.01 79.48
C ALA A 272 11.82 26.02 80.43
N ARG A 273 12.50 27.17 80.52
CA ARG A 273 13.45 27.43 81.60
C ARG A 273 12.67 27.67 82.90
N PRO A 274 13.09 27.09 84.03
CA PRO A 274 12.55 27.48 85.32
C PRO A 274 13.26 28.74 85.86
N THR A 275 12.45 29.52 86.58
CA THR A 275 12.72 30.68 87.47
C THR A 275 13.29 31.95 86.84
#